data_AF-A0A9E0LM29-F1
#
_entry.id   AF-A0A9E0LM29-F1
#
_cell.length_a   1.000
_cell.length_b   1.000
_cell.length_c   1.000
_cell.angle_alpha   90.00
_cell.angle_beta   90.00
_cell.angle_gamma   90.00
#
_symmetry.space_group_name_H-M   'P 1'
#
loop_
_entity.id
_entity.type
_entity.pdbx_description
1 polymer ?
#
loop_
_entity_poly.entity_id
_entity_poly.type
_entity_poly.pdbx_seq_one_letter_code
_entity_poly.pdbx_strand_id
1 'polypeptide(L)'
;MSTTYSNAQTFVRAAVADMLSAITGNLSSTRMRLVSTTSTYSRFVWIMVERIAPGTTGDSVIARTNDMDLSGGVPPSLYVCAPLARVQDLEVHILNFLDTELLNYGKVDALLQSDMQDGTHCATFVGDSESGYANITEQVSLLTV
;
A
#
# COMPACT_ATOMS: atom_id res chain seq x y z
N MET A 1 12.86 -8.77 18.56
CA MET A 1 11.77 -8.67 17.56
C MET A 1 11.27 -10.07 17.25
N SER A 2 9.97 -10.26 17.06
CA SER A 2 9.41 -11.55 16.63
C SER A 2 9.68 -11.80 15.15
N THR A 3 9.71 -13.07 14.74
CA THR A 3 9.81 -13.47 13.33
C THR A 3 8.68 -12.90 12.49
N THR A 4 7.45 -12.88 13.02
CA THR A 4 6.26 -12.31 12.38
C THR A 4 6.42 -10.82 12.03
N TYR A 5 7.00 -10.02 12.94
CA TYR A 5 7.26 -8.60 12.64
C TYR A 5 8.29 -8.44 11.51
N SER A 6 9.36 -9.24 11.53
CA SER A 6 10.36 -9.23 10.46
C SER A 6 9.75 -9.62 9.11
N ASN A 7 8.89 -10.65 9.10
CA ASN A 7 8.18 -11.11 7.91
C ASN A 7 7.28 -10.00 7.35
N ALA A 8 6.52 -9.32 8.22
CA ALA A 8 5.68 -8.19 7.84
C ALA A 8 6.50 -7.03 7.25
N GLN A 9 7.64 -6.68 7.86
CA GLN A 9 8.54 -5.65 7.34
C GLN A 9 9.08 -6.00 5.95
N THR A 10 9.55 -7.24 5.75
CA THR A 10 10.04 -7.70 4.45
C THR A 10 8.93 -7.67 3.40
N PHE A 11 7.73 -8.12 3.76
CA PHE A 11 6.56 -8.11 2.87
C PHE A 11 6.22 -6.70 2.40
N VAL A 12 6.04 -5.75 3.35
CA VAL A 12 5.61 -4.39 2.98
C VAL A 12 6.68 -3.63 2.22
N ARG A 13 7.98 -3.87 2.48
CA ARG A 13 9.06 -3.25 1.71
C ARG A 13 9.01 -3.65 0.24
N ALA A 14 8.81 -4.94 -0.03
CA ALA A 14 8.67 -5.43 -1.39
C ALA A 14 7.41 -4.85 -2.07
N ALA A 15 6.28 -4.84 -1.37
CA ALA A 15 5.04 -4.28 -1.90
C ALA A 15 5.16 -2.77 -2.22
N VAL A 16 5.78 -1.98 -1.33
CA VAL A 16 5.97 -0.53 -1.56
C VAL A 16 6.90 -0.28 -2.75
N ALA A 17 8.00 -1.03 -2.87
CA ALA A 17 8.90 -0.90 -4.01
C ALA A 17 8.18 -1.18 -5.34
N ASP A 18 7.36 -2.23 -5.39
CA ASP A 18 6.55 -2.55 -6.57
C ASP A 18 5.50 -1.49 -6.87
N MET A 19 4.80 -0.98 -5.84
CA MET A 19 3.81 0.08 -5.98
C MET A 19 4.43 1.35 -6.59
N LEU A 20 5.60 1.76 -6.09
CA LEU A 20 6.32 2.94 -6.58
C LEU A 20 6.93 2.72 -7.97
N SER A 21 7.37 1.51 -8.28
CA SER A 21 7.78 1.16 -9.65
C SER A 21 6.60 1.25 -10.61
N ALA A 22 5.48 0.61 -10.26
CA ALA A 22 4.33 0.50 -11.13
C ALA A 22 3.65 1.85 -11.41
N ILE A 23 3.62 2.78 -10.45
CA ILE A 23 3.07 4.14 -10.65
C ILE A 23 3.90 4.99 -11.62
N THR A 24 5.20 4.70 -11.81
CA THR A 24 6.00 5.37 -12.85
C THR A 24 5.58 5.01 -14.27
N GLY A 25 4.92 3.87 -14.44
CA GLY A 25 4.39 3.40 -15.71
C GLY A 25 3.04 4.03 -16.06
N ASN A 26 2.09 3.18 -16.46
CA ASN A 26 0.77 3.60 -16.96
C ASN A 26 -0.33 3.53 -15.90
N LEU A 27 0.02 3.41 -14.62
CA LEU A 27 -0.96 3.41 -13.54
C LEU A 27 -1.32 4.83 -13.12
N SER A 28 -2.59 5.03 -12.78
CA SER A 28 -3.10 6.22 -12.10
C SER A 28 -3.09 6.05 -10.59
N SER A 29 -3.25 4.81 -10.09
CA SER A 29 -3.18 4.51 -8.67
C SER A 29 -2.61 3.12 -8.41
N THR A 30 -1.91 2.98 -7.27
CA THR A 30 -1.63 1.70 -6.62
C THR A 30 -2.04 1.82 -5.16
N ARG A 31 -2.64 0.77 -4.61
CA ARG A 31 -3.20 0.77 -3.26
C ARG A 31 -2.89 -0.55 -2.59
N MET A 32 -2.51 -0.47 -1.32
CA MET A 32 -2.27 -1.62 -0.47
C MET A 32 -3.09 -1.45 0.80
N ARG A 33 -4.00 -2.39 1.08
CA ARG A 33 -4.62 -2.52 2.39
C ARG A 33 -3.86 -3.54 3.20
N LEU A 34 -3.56 -3.22 4.44
CA LEU A 34 -3.03 -4.15 5.42
C LEU A 34 -4.08 -4.37 6.49
N VAL A 35 -4.29 -5.63 6.90
CA VAL A 35 -5.20 -6.00 7.97
C VAL A 35 -4.42 -6.72 9.06
N SER A 36 -4.62 -6.31 10.31
CA SER A 36 -4.05 -6.97 11.49
C SER A 36 -4.82 -8.24 11.82
N THR A 37 -4.10 -9.29 12.20
CA THR A 37 -4.70 -10.53 12.72
C THR A 37 -4.62 -10.64 14.25
N THR A 38 -4.13 -9.61 14.95
CA THR A 38 -3.76 -9.69 16.37
C THR A 38 -4.86 -9.30 17.36
N SER A 39 -6.06 -8.90 16.94
CA SER A 39 -7.06 -8.39 17.90
C SER A 39 -8.53 -8.66 17.59
N THR A 40 -9.36 -8.52 18.63
CA THR A 40 -10.84 -8.56 18.64
C THR A 40 -11.49 -7.45 17.81
N TYR A 41 -10.71 -6.44 17.39
CA TYR A 41 -11.13 -5.38 16.47
C TYR A 41 -10.31 -5.44 15.18
N SER A 42 -11.00 -5.41 14.03
CA SER A 42 -10.34 -5.35 12.72
C SER A 42 -9.65 -4.01 12.55
N ARG A 43 -8.34 -3.97 12.79
CA ARG A 43 -7.49 -2.85 12.38
C ARG A 43 -7.06 -3.05 10.94
N PHE A 44 -7.28 -2.05 10.11
CA PHE A 44 -6.75 -2.02 8.76
C PHE A 44 -6.23 -0.63 8.44
N VAL A 45 -5.23 -0.57 7.57
CA VAL A 45 -4.72 0.67 7.00
C VAL A 45 -4.66 0.54 5.49
N TRP A 46 -4.96 1.63 4.79
CA TRP A 46 -4.70 1.75 3.37
C TRP A 46 -3.49 2.64 3.15
N ILE A 47 -2.55 2.18 2.32
CA ILE A 47 -1.54 3.03 1.68
C ILE A 47 -1.96 3.21 0.23
N MET A 48 -2.20 4.44 -0.18
CA MET A 48 -2.58 4.81 -1.53
C MET A 48 -1.48 5.65 -2.15
N VAL A 49 -1.01 5.27 -3.33
CA VAL A 49 -0.07 6.02 -4.16
C VAL A 49 -0.79 6.39 -5.44
N GLU A 50 -0.99 7.68 -5.68
CA GLU A 50 -1.85 8.18 -6.75
C GLU A 50 -1.08 9.22 -7.58
N ARG A 51 -1.21 9.14 -8.91
CA ARG A 51 -0.59 10.09 -9.83
C ARG A 51 -1.54 11.26 -10.07
N ILE A 52 -0.99 12.46 -9.98
CA ILE A 52 -1.70 13.73 -10.12
C ILE A 52 -1.19 14.43 -11.38
N ALA A 53 -2.13 14.91 -12.21
CA ALA A 53 -1.86 15.64 -13.45
C ALA A 53 -0.87 14.91 -14.40
N PRO A 54 -1.12 13.63 -14.74
CA PRO A 54 -0.21 12.83 -15.57
C PRO A 54 0.03 13.49 -16.94
N GLY A 55 1.28 13.52 -17.38
CA GLY A 55 1.68 14.08 -18.68
C GLY A 55 1.73 15.61 -18.75
N THR A 56 1.55 16.30 -17.63
CA THR A 56 1.68 17.76 -17.54
C THR A 56 2.99 18.19 -16.89
N THR A 57 3.31 19.48 -16.88
CA THR A 57 4.46 20.01 -16.11
C THR A 57 4.30 19.86 -14.60
N GLY A 58 3.10 19.56 -14.10
CA GLY A 58 2.77 19.31 -12.70
C GLY A 58 2.67 17.83 -12.33
N ASP A 59 3.18 16.93 -13.18
CA ASP A 59 3.10 15.48 -12.98
C ASP A 59 3.80 15.07 -11.68
N SER A 60 2.98 14.63 -10.73
CA SER A 60 3.38 14.36 -9.36
C SER A 60 2.68 13.11 -8.84
N VAL A 61 3.21 12.56 -7.75
CA VAL A 61 2.67 11.39 -7.09
C VAL A 61 2.45 11.73 -5.63
N ILE A 62 1.27 11.40 -5.14
CA ILE A 62 0.92 11.50 -3.73
C ILE A 62 0.90 10.11 -3.11
N ALA A 63 1.56 9.95 -1.97
CA ALA A 63 1.39 8.82 -1.06
C ALA A 63 0.57 9.27 0.15
N ARG A 64 -0.54 8.60 0.44
CA ARG A 64 -1.42 8.94 1.54
C ARG A 64 -2.14 7.73 2.16
N THR A 65 -2.59 7.87 3.39
CA THR A 65 -3.55 6.94 4.00
C THR A 65 -5.00 7.36 3.69
N ASN A 66 -6.00 6.52 4.02
CA ASN A 66 -7.40 6.94 3.89
C ASN A 66 -7.79 7.91 5.03
N ASP A 67 -8.75 8.80 4.76
CA ASP A 67 -9.21 9.80 5.73
C ASP A 67 -10.22 9.24 6.77
N MET A 68 -10.77 8.05 6.57
CA MET A 68 -11.63 7.38 7.57
C MET A 68 -10.88 6.96 8.85
N ASP A 69 -9.54 7.01 8.82
CA ASP A 69 -8.67 6.91 10.00
C ASP A 69 -8.69 8.19 10.89
N LEU A 70 -9.45 9.23 10.53
CA LEU A 70 -9.67 10.46 11.34
C LEU A 70 -10.40 10.21 12.67
N SER A 71 -10.92 9.01 12.93
CA SER A 71 -11.52 8.66 14.22
C SER A 71 -10.48 8.05 15.18
N GLY A 72 -9.52 8.87 15.61
CA GLY A 72 -8.85 8.70 16.90
C GLY A 72 -7.50 7.99 16.91
N GLY A 73 -6.50 8.62 16.31
CA GLY A 73 -5.22 8.84 16.97
C GLY A 73 -4.21 7.68 16.97
N VAL A 74 -3.14 7.89 16.21
CA VAL A 74 -1.83 7.22 16.27
C VAL A 74 -1.79 5.86 15.57
N PRO A 75 -0.95 5.73 14.51
CA PRO A 75 -0.02 6.74 13.96
C PRO A 75 -0.72 7.89 13.21
N PRO A 76 -0.07 9.07 13.07
CA PRO A 76 -0.59 10.15 12.23
C PRO A 76 -0.76 9.68 10.79
N SER A 77 -1.81 10.12 10.09
CA SER A 77 -2.03 9.78 8.69
C SER A 77 -0.82 10.15 7.82
N LEU A 78 -0.53 9.31 6.83
CA LEU A 78 0.49 9.60 5.82
C LEU A 78 -0.10 10.59 4.81
N TYR A 79 0.64 11.63 4.47
CA TYR A 79 0.36 12.50 3.32
C TYR A 79 1.66 13.13 2.84
N VAL A 80 2.22 12.64 1.73
CA VAL A 80 3.47 13.13 1.15
C VAL A 80 3.33 13.19 -0.37
N CYS A 81 3.84 14.24 -0.99
CA CYS A 81 3.82 14.42 -2.44
C CYS A 81 5.25 14.61 -2.95
N ALA A 82 5.54 14.03 -4.13
CA ALA A 82 6.78 14.19 -4.84
C ALA A 82 6.52 14.35 -6.35
N PRO A 83 7.38 15.06 -7.09
CA PRO A 83 7.37 14.99 -8.55
C PRO A 83 7.55 13.54 -9.02
N LEU A 84 6.93 13.14 -10.14
CA LEU A 84 7.04 11.76 -10.65
C LEU A 84 8.50 11.31 -10.83
N ALA A 85 9.37 12.23 -11.30
CA ALA A 85 10.80 11.99 -11.47
C ALA A 85 11.55 11.66 -10.16
N ARG A 86 10.93 11.91 -9.01
CA ARG A 86 11.44 11.69 -7.66
C ARG A 86 10.51 10.80 -6.82
N VAL A 87 9.70 9.96 -7.47
CA VAL A 87 8.72 9.11 -6.76
C VAL A 87 9.36 8.21 -5.70
N GLN A 88 10.61 7.80 -5.88
CA GLN A 88 11.33 6.96 -4.93
C GLN A 88 11.62 7.67 -3.60
N ASP A 89 11.57 9.02 -3.57
CA ASP A 89 11.67 9.77 -2.32
C ASP A 89 10.48 9.48 -1.38
N LEU A 90 9.35 8.99 -1.92
CA LEU A 90 8.18 8.61 -1.11
C LEU A 90 8.43 7.32 -0.32
N GLU A 91 9.36 6.45 -0.76
CA GLU A 91 9.61 5.15 -0.16
C GLU A 91 9.93 5.27 1.33
N VAL A 92 10.89 6.13 1.70
CA VAL A 92 11.31 6.30 3.09
C VAL A 92 10.17 6.80 3.98
N HIS A 93 9.28 7.64 3.45
CA HIS A 93 8.15 8.17 4.20
C HIS A 93 7.07 7.09 4.44
N ILE A 94 6.76 6.31 3.40
CA ILE A 94 5.81 5.19 3.49
C ILE A 94 6.35 4.13 4.47
N LEU A 95 7.62 3.75 4.33
CA LEU A 95 8.23 2.72 5.18
C LEU A 95 8.34 3.15 6.64
N ASN A 96 8.68 4.41 6.92
CA ASN A 96 8.70 4.91 8.30
C ASN A 96 7.32 4.88 8.96
N PHE A 97 6.27 5.22 8.20
CA PHE A 97 4.89 5.09 8.67
C PHE A 97 4.55 3.62 8.96
N LEU A 98 4.83 2.72 8.00
CA LEU A 98 4.54 1.30 8.13
C LEU A 98 5.33 0.64 9.26
N ASP A 99 6.60 0.96 9.46
CA ASP A 99 7.41 0.41 10.55
C ASP A 99 6.80 0.73 11.93
N THR A 100 6.15 1.88 12.07
CA THR A 100 5.41 2.28 13.28
C THR A 100 4.09 1.49 13.39
N GLU A 101 3.35 1.36 12.30
CA GLU A 101 2.06 0.69 12.28
C GLU A 101 2.17 -0.83 12.50
N LEU A 102 3.18 -1.46 11.89
CA LEU A 102 3.40 -2.91 11.94
C LEU A 102 3.71 -3.43 13.35
N LEU A 103 4.25 -2.59 14.23
CA LEU A 103 4.43 -2.94 15.65
C LEU A 103 3.11 -3.33 16.32
N ASN A 104 1.99 -2.83 15.82
CA ASN A 104 0.65 -3.08 16.34
C ASN A 104 -0.06 -4.25 15.62
N TYR A 105 0.45 -4.73 14.48
CA TYR A 105 -0.28 -5.65 13.58
C TYR A 105 0.15 -7.11 13.74
N GLY A 106 1.40 -7.38 14.12
CA GLY A 106 1.94 -8.74 14.12
C GLY A 106 2.02 -9.29 12.70
N LYS A 107 1.13 -10.23 12.34
CA LYS A 107 0.98 -10.73 10.96
C LYS A 107 0.14 -9.76 10.16
N VAL A 108 0.46 -9.62 8.87
CA VAL A 108 -0.28 -8.77 7.94
C VAL A 108 -0.91 -9.61 6.84
N ASP A 109 -2.21 -9.44 6.64
CA ASP A 109 -2.89 -9.85 5.40
C ASP A 109 -3.04 -8.61 4.50
N ALA A 110 -2.61 -8.74 3.25
CA ALA A 110 -2.56 -7.64 2.30
C ALA A 110 -3.58 -7.82 1.16
N LEU A 111 -4.15 -6.70 0.73
CA LEU A 111 -4.92 -6.55 -0.51
C LEU A 111 -4.24 -5.49 -1.37
N LEU A 112 -3.83 -5.85 -2.58
CA LEU A 112 -3.12 -5.00 -3.53
C LEU A 112 -4.03 -4.71 -4.71
N GLN A 113 -4.20 -3.43 -5.03
CA GLN A 113 -5.09 -2.95 -6.08
C GLN A 113 -4.39 -1.88 -6.89
N SER A 114 -4.74 -1.78 -8.17
CA SER A 114 -4.24 -0.70 -9.02
C SER A 114 -5.22 -0.37 -10.12
N ASP A 115 -5.15 0.87 -10.57
CA ASP A 115 -5.95 1.39 -11.69
C ASP A 115 -5.02 1.97 -12.75
N MET A 116 -5.35 1.72 -14.02
CA MET A 116 -4.67 2.29 -15.17
C MET A 116 -5.05 3.77 -15.34
N GLN A 117 -4.28 4.52 -16.13
CA GLN A 117 -4.61 5.92 -16.45
C GLN A 117 -5.88 6.10 -17.29
N ASP A 118 -6.31 5.06 -18.01
CA ASP A 118 -7.58 5.05 -18.74
C ASP A 118 -8.80 4.70 -17.85
N GLY A 119 -8.57 4.49 -16.55
CA GLY A 119 -9.60 4.12 -15.58
C GLY A 119 -9.89 2.62 -15.50
N THR A 120 -9.18 1.79 -16.25
CA THR A 120 -9.32 0.33 -16.16
C THR A 120 -8.75 -0.19 -14.85
N HIS A 121 -9.54 -0.95 -14.10
CA HIS A 121 -9.08 -1.63 -12.89
C HIS A 121 -8.20 -2.84 -13.27
N CYS A 122 -7.03 -2.96 -12.66
CA CYS A 122 -6.17 -4.14 -12.83
C CYS A 122 -6.67 -5.32 -11.98
N ALA A 123 -6.12 -6.50 -12.21
CA ALA A 123 -6.34 -7.63 -11.31
C ALA A 123 -5.96 -7.25 -9.87
N THR A 124 -6.82 -7.62 -8.92
CA THR A 124 -6.55 -7.44 -7.49
C THR A 124 -5.75 -8.63 -6.98
N PHE A 125 -4.79 -8.41 -6.10
CA PHE A 125 -3.97 -9.46 -5.51
C PHE A 125 -4.11 -9.50 -4.00
N VAL A 126 -3.96 -10.68 -3.41
CA VAL A 126 -3.96 -10.91 -1.96
C VAL A 126 -2.74 -11.72 -1.57
N GLY A 127 -2.30 -11.56 -0.32
CA GLY A 127 -1.27 -12.40 0.26
C GLY A 127 -1.05 -12.07 1.72
N ASP A 128 -0.10 -12.77 2.35
CA ASP A 128 0.18 -12.59 3.76
C ASP A 128 1.68 -12.59 4.05
N SER A 129 2.04 -11.92 5.15
CA SER A 129 3.43 -11.74 5.52
C SER A 129 4.18 -13.05 5.80
N GLU A 130 3.49 -14.09 6.28
CA GLU A 130 4.14 -15.35 6.64
C GLU A 130 4.43 -16.23 5.42
N SER A 131 3.56 -16.18 4.41
CA SER A 131 3.82 -16.79 3.10
C SER A 131 4.87 -16.01 2.31
N GLY A 132 5.00 -14.70 2.54
CA GLY A 132 5.96 -13.83 1.87
C GLY A 132 5.45 -13.28 0.52
N TYR A 133 5.98 -12.12 0.14
CA TYR A 133 5.46 -11.33 -0.99
C TYR A 133 5.56 -12.03 -2.36
N ALA A 134 6.53 -12.92 -2.56
CA ALA A 134 6.63 -13.71 -3.79
C ALA A 134 5.46 -14.69 -4.00
N ASN A 135 4.65 -14.93 -2.97
CA ASN A 135 3.54 -15.88 -2.98
C ASN A 135 2.16 -15.18 -2.98
N ILE A 136 2.09 -13.89 -3.34
CA ILE A 136 0.80 -13.23 -3.57
C ILE A 136 0.06 -13.90 -4.73
N THR A 137 -1.26 -13.95 -4.66
CA THR A 137 -2.11 -14.55 -5.69
C THR A 137 -3.19 -13.59 -6.13
N GLU A 138 -3.62 -13.69 -7.38
CA GLU A 138 -4.77 -12.96 -7.87
C GLU A 138 -6.02 -13.33 -7.07
N GLN A 139 -6.76 -12.31 -6.62
CA GLN A 139 -8.04 -12.47 -5.98
C GLN A 139 -9.07 -12.82 -7.05
N VAL A 140 -9.46 -14.10 -7.10
CA VAL A 140 -10.54 -14.53 -7.99
C VAL A 140 -11.84 -13.86 -7.53
N SER A 141 -12.31 -12.90 -8.32
CA SER A 141 -13.60 -12.24 -8.06
C SER A 141 -14.71 -13.27 -8.26
N LEU A 142 -15.46 -13.56 -7.20
CA LEU A 142 -16.63 -14.47 -7.24
C LEU A 142 -17.86 -13.84 -7.91
N LEU A 143 -17.72 -12.65 -8.52
CA LEU A 143 -18.80 -11.99 -9.25
C LEU A 143 -18.86 -12.48 -10.70
N THR A 144 -19.21 -13.76 -10.85
CA THR A 144 -19.86 -14.28 -12.06
C THR A 144 -21.32 -14.57 -11.73
N VAL A 145 -22.17 -13.55 -11.82
CA VAL A 145 -23.62 -13.70 -12.04
C VAL A 145 -24.11 -12.57 -12.91
#